data_AF-A0AAD4XIX9-F1
#
_entry.id   AF-A0AAD4XIX9-F1
#
_cell.length_a   1.000
_cell.length_b   1.000
_cell.length_c   1.000
_cell.angle_alpha   90.00
_cell.angle_beta   90.00
_cell.angle_gamma   90.00
#
_symmetry.space_group_name_H-M   'P 1'
#
loop_
_entity.id
_entity.type
_entity.pdbx_description
1 polymer ?
#
loop_
_entity_poly.entity_id
_entity_poly.type
_entity_poly.pdbx_seq_one_letter_code
_entity_poly.pdbx_strand_id
1 'polypeptide(L)'
;MTIIRRRSPRLFAGSGVFTVLTICLIVGTEMAAAWKRDMCIPGDIYIDTTNERHAKGCKFCENWCIEECSDLELPAVSYGCRDGGDLRCRCCCGKSSPLSSPPSPPTLLALPISEFDGSTWPHDHDICKGQEQEKMLKIKHKDGRHCNRYPSCEESCQKEGLWMTRAECVGGGFAYPNPSYQWFEQCCCGKSKPPPPPPPPPPPPPPPPPPPPPPPPPPPPPPPPPPSFQPPPPPPPPSLKSYKDMTFAELYQCCYATQSKHSS
;
A
#
# COMPACT_ATOMS: atom_id res chain seq x y z
N MET A 1 -1.06 11.96 75.46
CA MET A 1 -1.43 11.31 74.18
C MET A 1 -0.56 11.90 73.09
N THR A 2 0.38 11.12 72.57
CA THR A 2 1.46 11.59 71.69
C THR A 2 1.15 11.15 70.26
N ILE A 3 0.83 12.10 69.38
CA ILE A 3 0.46 11.84 67.98
C ILE A 3 1.74 11.84 67.14
N ILE A 4 2.18 10.65 66.72
CA ILE A 4 3.36 10.46 65.86
C ILE A 4 2.96 10.77 64.41
N ARG A 5 3.40 11.93 63.92
CA ARG A 5 3.19 12.38 62.54
C ARG A 5 4.25 11.75 61.63
N ARG A 6 3.91 10.61 60.99
CA ARG A 6 4.76 9.97 59.96
C ARG A 6 4.86 10.89 58.74
N ARG A 7 6.07 11.38 58.46
CA ARG A 7 6.43 12.04 57.20
C ARG A 7 6.53 10.98 56.10
N SER A 8 5.67 11.06 55.10
CA SER A 8 5.76 10.28 53.86
C SER A 8 7.02 10.68 53.07
N PRO A 9 7.70 9.74 52.39
CA PRO A 9 8.85 10.06 51.56
C PRO A 9 8.38 10.91 50.37
N ARG A 10 8.98 12.10 50.23
CA ARG A 10 8.89 12.91 49.00
C ARG A 10 9.61 12.13 47.89
N LEU A 11 8.83 11.40 47.08
CA LEU A 11 9.29 10.92 45.78
C LEU A 11 9.45 12.14 44.88
N PHE A 12 10.71 12.53 44.68
CA PHE A 12 11.08 13.66 43.84
C PHE A 12 10.70 13.39 42.39
N ALA A 13 9.90 14.31 41.88
CA ALA A 13 9.54 14.49 40.49
C ALA A 13 10.79 14.75 39.63
N GLY A 14 11.27 13.72 38.95
CA GLY A 14 12.10 13.90 37.77
C GLY A 14 11.21 14.22 36.58
N SER A 15 11.08 15.51 36.23
CA SER A 15 10.25 16.00 35.11
C SER A 15 10.50 15.28 33.78
N GLY A 16 11.66 14.66 33.59
CA GLY A 16 12.01 13.93 32.37
C GLY A 16 11.40 12.53 32.26
N VAL A 17 11.14 11.84 33.39
CA VAL A 17 10.62 10.46 33.34
C VAL A 17 9.15 10.44 32.95
N PHE A 18 8.37 11.44 33.39
CA PHE A 18 6.99 11.60 32.96
C PHE A 18 6.87 11.97 31.48
N THR A 19 7.78 12.79 30.93
CA THR A 19 7.74 13.14 29.49
C THR A 19 8.05 11.92 28.62
N VAL A 20 9.05 11.11 28.98
CA VAL A 20 9.36 9.88 28.25
C VAL A 20 8.24 8.85 28.37
N LEU A 21 7.67 8.62 29.56
CA LEU A 21 6.52 7.73 29.72
C LEU A 21 5.27 8.22 28.98
N THR A 22 5.01 9.52 28.93
CA THR A 22 3.85 10.06 28.19
C THR A 22 4.07 9.95 26.69
N ILE A 23 5.28 10.19 26.17
CA ILE A 23 5.61 9.97 24.75
C ILE A 23 5.52 8.48 24.39
N CYS A 24 6.02 7.58 25.25
CA CYS A 24 5.89 6.12 25.04
C CYS A 24 4.43 5.63 25.13
N LEU A 25 3.61 6.24 25.99
CA LEU A 25 2.19 5.90 26.08
C LEU A 25 1.39 6.47 24.90
N ILE A 26 1.69 7.68 24.41
CA ILE A 26 1.03 8.23 23.21
C ILE A 26 1.39 7.39 21.97
N VAL A 27 2.66 6.98 21.83
CA VAL A 27 3.08 6.06 20.75
C VAL A 27 2.53 4.64 20.96
N GLY A 28 2.29 4.23 22.20
CA GLY A 28 1.78 2.90 22.55
C GLY A 28 0.25 2.75 22.48
N THR A 29 -0.52 3.79 22.76
CA THR A 29 -2.00 3.71 22.74
C THR A 29 -2.60 3.85 21.35
N GLU A 30 -1.85 4.37 20.37
CA GLU A 30 -2.24 4.26 18.97
C GLU A 30 -2.06 2.84 18.40
N MET A 31 -1.33 1.96 19.11
CA MET A 31 -1.08 0.57 18.66
C MET A 31 -2.14 -0.43 19.15
N ALA A 32 -3.11 -0.02 19.97
CA ALA A 32 -4.07 -0.92 20.63
C ALA A 32 -5.53 -0.75 20.18
N ALA A 33 -5.81 0.08 19.17
CA ALA A 33 -7.13 0.16 18.55
C ALA A 33 -7.25 -0.91 17.45
N ALA A 34 -7.79 -2.07 17.82
CA ALA A 34 -8.60 -2.96 16.99
C ALA A 34 -8.30 -2.99 15.47
N TRP A 35 -7.53 -3.99 15.03
CA TRP A 35 -7.25 -4.36 13.63
C TRP A 35 -6.39 -3.32 12.88
N LYS A 36 -5.12 -3.63 12.66
CA LYS A 36 -4.25 -2.89 11.74
C LYS A 36 -4.79 -3.03 10.31
N ARG A 37 -5.68 -2.12 9.92
CA ARG A 37 -6.01 -1.82 8.51
C ARG A 37 -4.83 -1.15 7.80
N ASP A 38 -3.59 -1.52 8.12
CA ASP A 38 -2.38 -0.93 7.55
C ASP A 38 -2.24 -1.26 6.05
N MET A 39 -3.06 -2.15 5.51
CA MET A 39 -3.02 -2.47 4.09
C MET A 39 -3.57 -1.33 3.21
N CYS A 40 -4.60 -0.61 3.68
CA CYS A 40 -5.25 0.46 2.92
C CYS A 40 -5.22 1.77 3.69
N ILE A 41 -4.96 2.87 2.97
CA ILE A 41 -5.12 4.21 3.55
C ILE A 41 -6.57 4.70 3.35
N PRO A 42 -7.07 5.64 4.17
CA PRO A 42 -8.40 6.20 3.99
C PRO A 42 -8.61 6.75 2.57
N GLY A 43 -9.68 6.31 1.91
CA GLY A 43 -10.01 6.67 0.52
C GLY A 43 -9.64 5.59 -0.51
N ASP A 44 -8.84 4.60 -0.15
CA ASP A 44 -8.65 3.41 -0.96
C ASP A 44 -9.84 2.45 -0.81
N ILE A 45 -10.02 1.58 -1.80
CA ILE A 45 -11.05 0.54 -1.83
C ILE A 45 -10.43 -0.77 -1.33
N TYR A 46 -11.06 -1.37 -0.32
CA TYR A 46 -10.61 -2.63 0.26
C TYR A 46 -11.48 -3.79 -0.22
N ILE A 47 -10.86 -4.87 -0.71
CA ILE A 47 -11.55 -6.06 -1.21
C ILE A 47 -11.02 -7.29 -0.48
N ASP A 48 -11.90 -8.15 0.00
CA ASP A 48 -11.55 -9.45 0.60
C ASP A 48 -12.29 -10.56 -0.13
N THR A 49 -11.57 -11.61 -0.47
CA THR A 49 -12.16 -12.80 -1.06
C THR A 49 -11.67 -14.08 -0.42
N THR A 50 -12.58 -15.04 -0.31
CA THR A 50 -12.26 -16.44 -0.05
C THR A 50 -12.43 -17.25 -1.33
N ASN A 51 -11.51 -18.17 -1.57
CA ASN A 51 -11.55 -19.04 -2.72
C ASN A 51 -11.65 -20.51 -2.27
N GLU A 52 -12.61 -21.24 -2.84
CA GLU A 52 -12.79 -22.67 -2.58
C GLU A 52 -11.72 -23.47 -3.33
N ARG A 53 -10.85 -24.19 -2.59
CA ARG A 53 -9.94 -25.34 -2.91
C ARG A 53 -9.21 -25.46 -4.27
N HIS A 54 -9.55 -24.71 -5.30
CA HIS A 54 -9.09 -24.82 -6.66
C HIS A 54 -7.97 -23.83 -6.97
N ALA A 55 -7.99 -22.64 -6.35
CA ALA A 55 -6.86 -21.72 -6.40
C ALA A 55 -5.86 -22.05 -5.30
N LYS A 56 -4.57 -22.14 -5.67
CA LYS A 56 -3.47 -22.39 -4.75
C LYS A 56 -2.39 -21.34 -4.91
N GLY A 57 -1.78 -20.96 -3.79
CA GLY A 57 -0.63 -20.06 -3.75
C GLY A 57 -0.96 -18.58 -3.87
N CYS A 58 -0.08 -17.75 -3.30
CA CYS A 58 -0.26 -16.30 -3.22
C CYS A 58 -0.15 -15.56 -4.54
N LYS A 59 0.42 -16.19 -5.57
CA LYS A 59 0.45 -15.64 -6.92
C LYS A 59 -0.96 -15.45 -7.50
N PHE A 60 -1.91 -16.29 -7.08
CA PHE A 60 -3.31 -16.08 -7.44
C PHE A 60 -3.83 -14.76 -6.85
N CYS A 61 -3.60 -14.50 -5.56
CA CYS A 61 -4.06 -13.27 -4.90
C CYS A 61 -3.46 -12.00 -5.52
N GLU A 62 -2.19 -12.05 -5.94
CA GLU A 62 -1.55 -10.94 -6.64
C GLU A 62 -2.25 -10.62 -7.97
N ASN A 63 -2.41 -11.62 -8.83
CA ASN A 63 -3.07 -11.45 -10.13
C ASN A 63 -4.53 -11.02 -9.97
N TRP A 64 -5.24 -11.65 -9.05
CA TRP A 64 -6.61 -11.31 -8.69
C TRP A 64 -6.74 -9.85 -8.24
N CYS A 65 -5.83 -9.38 -7.37
CA CYS A 65 -5.86 -8.00 -6.91
C CYS A 65 -5.62 -7.01 -8.06
N ILE A 66 -4.68 -7.31 -8.95
CA ILE A 66 -4.42 -6.48 -10.14
C ILE A 66 -5.65 -6.42 -11.05
N GLU A 67 -6.31 -7.55 -11.30
CA GLU A 67 -7.50 -7.65 -12.14
C GLU A 67 -8.69 -6.86 -11.56
N GLU A 68 -9.02 -7.10 -10.27
CA GLU A 68 -10.13 -6.42 -9.61
C GLU A 68 -9.90 -4.90 -9.50
N CYS A 69 -8.68 -4.46 -9.18
CA CYS A 69 -8.39 -3.03 -9.16
C CYS A 69 -8.48 -2.41 -10.56
N SER A 70 -8.02 -3.11 -11.59
CA SER A 70 -8.13 -2.66 -12.98
C SER A 70 -9.60 -2.48 -13.39
N ASP A 71 -10.48 -3.40 -12.99
CA ASP A 71 -11.92 -3.28 -13.20
C ASP A 71 -12.53 -2.08 -12.49
N LEU A 72 -11.96 -1.65 -11.36
CA LEU A 72 -12.34 -0.43 -10.64
C LEU A 72 -11.73 0.84 -11.22
N GLU A 73 -10.90 0.73 -12.26
CA GLU A 73 -10.07 1.81 -12.82
C GLU A 73 -9.11 2.42 -11.79
N LEU A 74 -8.57 1.57 -10.91
CA LEU A 74 -7.62 1.94 -9.87
C LEU A 74 -6.37 1.04 -9.97
N PRO A 75 -5.18 1.53 -9.59
CA PRO A 75 -4.03 0.66 -9.44
C PRO A 75 -4.15 -0.18 -8.16
N ALA A 76 -3.64 -1.41 -8.22
CA ALA A 76 -3.42 -2.23 -7.03
C ALA A 76 -2.26 -1.64 -6.22
N VAL A 77 -2.53 -1.28 -4.97
CA VAL A 77 -1.56 -0.66 -4.06
C VAL A 77 -0.83 -1.74 -3.27
N SER A 78 -1.60 -2.68 -2.70
CA SER A 78 -1.10 -3.71 -1.81
C SER A 78 -2.02 -4.92 -1.85
N TYR A 79 -1.47 -6.09 -1.52
CA TYR A 79 -2.26 -7.31 -1.38
C TYR A 79 -1.77 -8.16 -0.22
N GLY A 80 -2.69 -8.94 0.32
CA GLY A 80 -2.46 -9.94 1.36
C GLY A 80 -2.90 -11.32 0.88
N CYS A 81 -2.19 -12.34 1.32
CA CYS A 81 -2.50 -13.73 0.99
C CYS A 81 -2.35 -14.63 2.21
N ARG A 82 -3.31 -15.55 2.38
CA ARG A 82 -3.18 -16.68 3.30
C ARG A 82 -3.52 -17.98 2.59
N ASP A 83 -2.58 -18.92 2.64
CA ASP A 83 -2.73 -20.29 2.13
C ASP A 83 -2.77 -21.25 3.33
N GLY A 84 -3.98 -21.72 3.69
CA GLY A 84 -4.21 -22.47 4.93
C GLY A 84 -5.44 -23.39 4.90
N GLY A 85 -5.84 -23.86 3.71
CA GLY A 85 -7.04 -24.66 3.47
C GLY A 85 -7.93 -24.02 2.40
N ASP A 86 -8.48 -22.86 2.73
CA ASP A 86 -9.14 -21.97 1.78
C ASP A 86 -8.23 -20.77 1.52
N LEU A 87 -7.94 -20.50 0.26
CA LEU A 87 -7.08 -19.38 -0.12
C LEU A 87 -7.86 -18.09 0.12
N ARG A 88 -7.35 -17.24 1.01
CA ARG A 88 -7.95 -15.94 1.29
C ARG A 88 -7.05 -14.84 0.75
N CYS A 89 -7.61 -13.99 -0.10
CA CYS A 89 -6.92 -12.87 -0.70
C CYS A 89 -7.52 -11.56 -0.21
N ARG A 90 -6.65 -10.59 0.06
CA ARG A 90 -7.02 -9.22 0.39
C ARG A 90 -6.35 -8.30 -0.59
N CYS A 91 -7.07 -7.29 -1.04
CA CYS A 91 -6.58 -6.35 -2.02
C CYS A 91 -6.93 -4.91 -1.63
N CYS A 92 -5.99 -4.01 -1.88
CA CYS A 92 -6.20 -2.59 -1.77
C CYS A 92 -6.07 -1.91 -3.12
N CYS A 93 -7.12 -1.21 -3.55
CA CYS A 93 -7.16 -0.46 -4.81
C CYS A 93 -7.25 1.03 -4.51
N GLY A 94 -6.26 1.82 -4.90
CA GLY A 94 -6.14 3.19 -4.42
C GLY A 94 -5.69 4.17 -5.48
N LYS A 95 -6.23 5.40 -5.45
CA LYS A 95 -5.72 6.51 -6.30
C LYS A 95 -4.34 6.99 -5.85
N SER A 96 -3.96 6.56 -4.65
CA SER A 96 -2.79 6.88 -3.86
C SER A 96 -1.49 6.29 -4.44
N SER A 97 -1.30 6.32 -5.76
CA SER A 97 0.05 6.17 -6.28
C SER A 97 0.80 7.47 -5.97
N PRO A 98 1.93 7.44 -5.24
CA PRO A 98 2.75 8.64 -5.06
C PRO A 98 3.06 9.18 -6.45
N LEU A 99 2.62 10.41 -6.70
CA LEU A 99 2.41 11.06 -8.01
C LEU A 99 3.66 11.18 -8.92
N SER A 100 4.76 10.50 -8.63
CA SER A 100 6.09 10.77 -9.17
C SER A 100 6.89 9.52 -9.57
N SER A 101 6.32 8.30 -9.50
CA SER A 101 7.04 7.08 -9.90
C SER A 101 6.22 6.23 -10.88
N PRO A 102 6.87 5.55 -11.84
CA PRO A 102 6.20 4.55 -12.67
C PRO A 102 5.49 3.50 -11.79
N PRO A 103 4.37 2.93 -12.27
CA PRO A 103 3.57 1.99 -11.49
C PRO A 103 4.46 0.83 -11.04
N SER A 104 4.73 0.78 -9.73
CA SER A 104 5.48 -0.31 -9.13
C SER A 104 4.53 -1.50 -8.91
N PRO A 105 5.02 -2.74 -8.99
CA PRO A 105 4.22 -3.90 -8.62
C PRO A 105 3.62 -3.74 -7.22
N PRO A 106 2.41 -4.25 -6.96
CA PRO A 106 1.78 -4.13 -5.65
C PRO A 106 2.66 -4.82 -4.61
N THR A 107 2.81 -4.19 -3.45
CA THR A 107 3.69 -4.71 -2.40
C THR A 107 2.97 -5.81 -1.62
N LEU A 108 3.60 -6.99 -1.50
CA LEU A 108 3.13 -8.06 -0.63
C LEU A 108 3.35 -7.66 0.83
N LEU A 109 2.27 -7.58 1.60
CA LEU A 109 2.35 -7.35 3.04
C LEU A 109 2.35 -8.69 3.78
N ALA A 110 3.39 -8.92 4.57
CA ALA A 110 3.44 -10.03 5.53
C ALA A 110 2.52 -9.70 6.71
N LEU A 111 1.22 -9.96 6.54
CA LEU A 111 0.22 -9.75 7.59
C LEU A 111 0.22 -10.94 8.58
N PRO A 112 0.09 -10.68 9.89
CA PRO A 112 0.03 -11.75 10.89
C PRO A 112 -1.21 -12.62 10.68
N ILE A 113 -1.06 -13.94 10.86
CA ILE A 113 -2.10 -14.96 10.60
C ILE A 113 -3.42 -14.63 11.32
N SER A 114 -3.34 -14.06 12.53
CA SER A 114 -4.50 -13.66 13.34
C SER A 114 -5.43 -12.68 12.64
N GLU A 115 -4.93 -11.87 11.70
CA GLU A 115 -5.76 -10.91 10.97
C GLU A 115 -6.67 -11.59 9.93
N PHE A 116 -6.30 -12.77 9.45
CA PHE A 116 -7.10 -13.55 8.51
C PHE A 116 -8.09 -14.51 9.19
N ASP A 117 -8.05 -14.62 10.51
CA ASP A 117 -8.91 -15.53 11.29
C ASP A 117 -10.31 -14.96 11.59
N GLY A 118 -10.59 -13.73 11.15
CA GLY A 118 -11.94 -13.18 11.21
C GLY A 118 -12.85 -13.86 10.19
N SER A 119 -13.83 -14.65 10.64
CA SER A 119 -14.93 -15.16 9.81
C SER A 119 -15.88 -14.08 9.28
N THR A 120 -15.66 -12.84 9.68
CA THR A 120 -16.45 -11.68 9.28
C THR A 120 -15.96 -11.07 7.98
N TRP A 121 -16.91 -10.64 7.15
CA TRP A 121 -16.60 -9.94 5.91
C TRP A 121 -16.22 -8.49 6.18
N PRO A 122 -15.54 -7.82 5.23
CA PRO A 122 -15.08 -6.44 5.39
C PRO A 122 -16.20 -5.47 5.77
N HIS A 123 -17.36 -5.66 5.14
CA HIS A 123 -18.55 -4.86 5.36
C HIS A 123 -19.20 -5.07 6.74
N ASP A 124 -18.80 -6.09 7.51
CA ASP A 124 -19.29 -6.33 8.86
C ASP A 124 -18.48 -5.60 9.93
N HIS A 125 -17.29 -5.11 9.58
CA HIS A 125 -16.46 -4.39 10.52
C HIS A 125 -16.98 -2.96 10.76
N ASP A 126 -17.05 -2.58 12.03
CA ASP A 126 -17.33 -1.20 12.42
C ASP A 126 -16.09 -0.33 12.26
N ILE A 127 -16.16 0.60 11.31
CA ILE A 127 -15.07 1.48 10.91
C ILE A 127 -15.00 2.77 11.74
N CYS A 128 -15.99 2.99 12.61
CA CYS A 128 -16.15 4.20 13.43
C CYS A 128 -15.61 4.02 14.86
N LYS A 129 -14.87 2.94 15.10
CA LYS A 129 -14.28 2.64 16.41
C LYS A 129 -13.27 3.71 16.79
N GLY A 130 -13.60 4.49 17.82
CA GLY A 130 -12.71 5.52 18.39
C GLY A 130 -13.46 6.77 18.87
N GLN A 131 -14.69 6.98 18.42
CA GLN A 131 -15.51 8.11 18.85
C GLN A 131 -16.86 7.63 19.38
N GLU A 132 -17.12 7.86 20.68
CA GLU A 132 -18.34 7.40 21.39
C GLU A 132 -19.67 7.93 20.81
N GLN A 133 -19.63 8.76 19.77
CA GLN A 133 -20.80 9.44 19.20
C GLN A 133 -20.94 9.31 17.69
N GLU A 134 -20.19 8.42 17.05
CA GLU A 134 -20.35 8.15 15.62
C GLU A 134 -21.37 7.04 15.38
N LYS A 135 -22.28 7.29 14.41
CA LYS A 135 -23.24 6.32 13.91
C LYS A 135 -22.68 5.72 12.63
N MET A 136 -22.51 4.40 12.61
CA MET A 136 -22.15 3.68 11.38
C MET A 136 -23.39 3.49 10.50
N LEU A 137 -23.32 3.89 9.23
CA LEU A 137 -24.28 3.52 8.19
C LEU A 137 -23.62 2.57 7.20
N LYS A 138 -24.40 1.66 6.61
CA LYS A 138 -23.96 0.76 5.54
C LYS A 138 -24.90 0.93 4.35
N ILE A 139 -24.34 1.35 3.22
CA ILE A 139 -25.09 1.58 1.98
C ILE A 139 -24.68 0.50 0.99
N LYS A 140 -25.65 -0.26 0.48
CA LYS A 140 -25.37 -1.35 -0.46
C LYS A 140 -25.25 -0.79 -1.88
N HIS A 141 -24.21 -1.20 -2.60
CA HIS A 141 -24.00 -0.86 -4.00
C HIS A 141 -24.17 -2.06 -4.91
N LYS A 142 -24.42 -1.79 -6.19
CA LYS A 142 -24.54 -2.81 -7.23
C LYS A 142 -23.21 -3.52 -7.50
N ASP A 143 -22.14 -2.72 -7.58
CA ASP A 143 -20.79 -3.16 -7.87
C ASP A 143 -19.78 -2.14 -7.31
N GLY A 144 -18.49 -2.49 -7.35
CA GLY A 144 -17.44 -1.63 -6.79
C GLY A 144 -17.23 -0.33 -7.57
N ARG A 145 -17.47 -0.33 -8.89
CA ARG A 145 -17.43 0.90 -9.70
C ARG A 145 -18.50 1.88 -9.27
N HIS A 146 -19.71 1.38 -8.99
CA HIS A 146 -20.80 2.21 -8.49
C HIS A 146 -20.48 2.75 -7.09
N CYS A 147 -19.89 1.93 -6.21
CA CYS A 147 -19.45 2.41 -4.90
C CYS A 147 -18.42 3.56 -5.04
N ASN A 148 -17.40 3.38 -5.89
CA ASN A 148 -16.34 4.36 -6.11
C ASN A 148 -16.84 5.68 -6.74
N ARG A 149 -17.74 5.60 -7.73
CA ARG A 149 -18.16 6.75 -8.53
C ARG A 149 -19.35 7.51 -7.95
N TYR A 150 -20.19 6.85 -7.17
CA TYR A 150 -21.43 7.42 -6.65
C TYR A 150 -21.52 7.22 -5.13
N PRO A 151 -20.59 7.82 -4.36
CA PRO A 151 -20.64 7.78 -2.91
C PRO A 151 -21.92 8.47 -2.42
N SER A 152 -22.57 7.84 -1.46
CA SER A 152 -23.87 8.24 -0.90
C SER A 152 -23.78 8.53 0.60
N CYS A 153 -22.61 8.34 1.23
CA CYS A 153 -22.42 8.58 2.67
C CYS A 153 -22.75 10.01 3.09
N GLU A 154 -22.30 11.02 2.34
CA GLU A 154 -22.52 12.42 2.72
C GLU A 154 -24.02 12.76 2.79
N GLU A 155 -24.77 12.44 1.73
CA GLU A 155 -26.23 12.64 1.71
C GLU A 155 -26.93 11.84 2.81
N SER A 156 -26.48 10.61 3.06
CA SER A 156 -27.10 9.72 4.05
C SER A 156 -26.85 10.20 5.48
N CYS A 157 -25.64 10.67 5.80
CA CYS A 157 -25.35 11.30 7.08
C CYS A 157 -26.17 12.60 7.24
N GLN A 158 -26.27 13.42 6.19
CA GLN A 158 -27.04 14.68 6.25
C GLN A 158 -28.53 14.44 6.51
N LYS A 159 -29.14 13.39 5.93
CA LYS A 159 -30.53 12.98 6.20
C LYS A 159 -30.77 12.63 7.68
N GLU A 160 -29.73 12.14 8.35
CA GLU A 160 -29.75 11.84 9.79
C GLU A 160 -29.41 13.05 10.67
N GLY A 161 -29.16 14.22 10.07
CA GLY A 161 -28.71 15.42 10.78
C GLY A 161 -27.28 15.31 11.31
N LEU A 162 -26.46 14.46 10.70
CA LEU A 162 -25.07 14.20 11.08
C LEU A 162 -24.10 14.60 9.96
N TRP A 163 -22.83 14.79 10.29
CA TRP A 163 -21.75 15.06 9.34
C TRP A 163 -21.01 13.77 9.03
N MET A 164 -20.67 13.55 7.76
CA MET A 164 -19.77 12.47 7.39
C MET A 164 -18.38 12.75 7.94
N THR A 165 -17.85 11.84 8.75
CA THR A 165 -16.48 11.90 9.30
C THR A 165 -15.53 10.96 8.56
N ARG A 166 -16.04 9.83 8.07
CA ARG A 166 -15.29 8.83 7.29
C ARG A 166 -16.22 8.09 6.34
N ALA A 167 -15.72 7.72 5.17
CA ALA A 167 -16.42 6.87 4.22
C ALA A 167 -15.41 5.92 3.54
N GLU A 168 -15.79 4.66 3.39
CA GLU A 168 -14.97 3.64 2.74
C GLU A 168 -15.82 2.70 1.90
N CYS A 169 -15.35 2.42 0.67
CA CYS A 169 -15.93 1.39 -0.17
C CYS A 169 -15.23 0.06 0.10
N VAL A 170 -16.02 -0.97 0.42
CA VAL A 170 -15.53 -2.30 0.72
C VAL A 170 -16.27 -3.37 -0.08
N GLY A 171 -15.51 -4.35 -0.57
CA GLY A 171 -16.00 -5.53 -1.27
C GLY A 171 -15.69 -6.80 -0.49
N GLY A 172 -16.67 -7.68 -0.34
CA GLY A 172 -16.47 -8.99 0.27
C GLY A 172 -17.20 -10.09 -0.49
N GLY A 173 -16.54 -11.21 -0.78
CA GLY A 173 -17.20 -12.37 -1.38
C GLY A 173 -16.28 -13.45 -1.92
N PHE A 174 -16.71 -14.13 -2.98
CA PHE A 174 -15.98 -15.25 -3.57
C PHE A 174 -15.44 -14.85 -4.94
N ALA A 175 -14.19 -15.20 -5.23
CA ALA A 175 -13.56 -14.92 -6.53
C ALA A 175 -13.71 -16.08 -7.52
N TYR A 176 -13.88 -17.31 -7.02
CA TYR A 176 -13.96 -18.52 -7.83
C TYR A 176 -14.85 -19.56 -7.13
N PRO A 177 -15.55 -20.45 -7.88
CA PRO A 177 -15.65 -20.51 -9.35
C PRO A 177 -16.53 -19.43 -9.98
N ASN A 178 -17.46 -18.87 -9.22
CA ASN A 178 -18.39 -17.85 -9.70
C ASN A 178 -18.16 -16.57 -8.89
N PRO A 179 -17.49 -15.55 -9.45
CA PRO A 179 -17.19 -14.35 -8.72
C PRO A 179 -18.49 -13.67 -8.27
N SER A 180 -18.62 -13.47 -6.96
CA SER A 180 -19.80 -12.89 -6.34
C SER A 180 -19.37 -12.05 -5.16
N TYR A 181 -19.49 -10.74 -5.31
CA TYR A 181 -19.10 -9.76 -4.29
C TYR A 181 -20.31 -8.98 -3.82
N GLN A 182 -20.33 -8.72 -2.52
CA GLN A 182 -21.21 -7.72 -1.94
C GLN A 182 -20.41 -6.45 -1.69
N TRP A 183 -20.89 -5.36 -2.29
CA TRP A 183 -20.28 -4.05 -2.21
C TRP A 183 -21.06 -3.16 -1.26
N PHE A 184 -20.35 -2.56 -0.32
CA PHE A 184 -20.92 -1.64 0.63
C PHE A 184 -20.05 -0.39 0.76
N GLU A 185 -20.71 0.74 0.91
CA GLU A 185 -20.10 1.97 1.39
C GLU A 185 -20.39 2.04 2.89
N GLN A 186 -19.33 2.04 3.70
CA GLN A 186 -19.39 2.17 5.14
C GLN A 186 -19.18 3.64 5.51
N CYS A 187 -20.14 4.24 6.21
CA CYS A 187 -20.11 5.65 6.59
C CYS A 187 -19.99 5.79 8.10
N CYS A 188 -19.09 6.65 8.56
CA CYS A 188 -19.15 7.20 9.91
C CYS A 188 -19.82 8.56 9.86
N CYS A 189 -20.91 8.68 10.60
CA CYS A 189 -21.65 9.93 10.75
C CYS A 189 -21.50 10.42 12.19
N GLY A 190 -20.90 11.60 12.38
CA GLY A 190 -20.71 12.23 13.68
C GLY A 190 -21.51 13.52 13.85
N LYS A 191 -21.69 13.98 15.10
CA LYS A 191 -22.35 15.27 15.38
C LYS A 191 -21.47 16.47 15.06
N SER A 192 -20.16 16.32 15.20
CA SER A 192 -19.19 17.36 14.92
C SER A 192 -18.86 17.38 13.44
N LYS A 193 -18.91 18.58 12.85
CA LYS A 193 -18.34 18.83 11.53
C LYS A 193 -16.82 18.53 11.60
N PRO A 194 -16.25 17.77 10.66
CA PRO A 194 -14.81 17.58 10.60
C PRO A 194 -14.10 18.95 10.54
N PRO A 195 -12.95 19.12 11.22
CA PRO A 195 -12.20 20.36 11.13
C PRO A 195 -11.84 20.62 9.67
N PRO A 196 -11.82 21.89 9.22
CA PRO A 196 -11.36 22.21 7.88
C PRO A 196 -9.93 21.70 7.68
N PRO A 197 -9.56 21.28 6.45
CA PRO A 197 -8.18 20.90 6.18
C PRO A 197 -7.25 22.07 6.57
N PRO A 198 -6.06 21.79 7.14
CA PRO A 198 -5.11 22.84 7.44
C PRO A 198 -4.77 23.61 6.16
N PRO A 199 -4.54 24.93 6.23
CA PRO A 199 -4.11 25.69 5.08
C PRO A 199 -2.83 25.07 4.50
N PRO A 200 -2.64 25.08 3.16
CA PRO A 200 -1.42 24.57 2.56
C PRO A 200 -0.21 25.29 3.18
N PRO A 201 0.92 24.58 3.41
CA PRO A 201 2.12 25.23 3.90
C PRO A 201 2.53 26.35 2.93
N PRO A 202 3.08 27.47 3.43
CA PRO A 202 3.60 28.51 2.55
C PRO A 202 4.63 27.90 1.60
N PRO A 203 4.70 28.35 0.33
CA PRO A 203 5.69 27.86 -0.61
C PRO A 203 7.09 28.03 -0.01
N PRO A 204 8.02 27.07 -0.21
CA PRO A 204 9.38 27.22 0.26
C PRO A 204 9.98 28.50 -0.34
N PRO A 205 10.83 29.23 0.40
CA PRO A 205 11.53 30.38 -0.16
C PRO A 205 12.29 29.95 -1.43
N PRO A 206 12.36 30.81 -2.46
CA PRO A 206 13.10 30.49 -3.68
C PRO A 206 14.55 30.11 -3.32
N PRO A 207 15.13 29.09 -3.96
CA PRO A 207 16.52 28.73 -3.72
C PRO A 207 17.43 29.94 -4.02
N PRO A 208 18.55 30.11 -3.29
CA PRO A 208 19.51 31.15 -3.62
C PRO A 208 19.99 30.97 -5.07
N PRO A 209 20.31 32.06 -5.78
CA PRO A 209 20.84 31.97 -7.14
C PRO A 209 22.10 31.09 -7.15
N PRO A 210 22.26 30.22 -8.17
CA PRO A 210 23.45 29.39 -8.28
C PRO A 210 24.71 30.27 -8.34
N PRO A 211 25.83 29.83 -7.75
CA PRO A 211 27.09 30.53 -7.90
C PRO A 211 27.46 30.64 -9.39
N PRO A 212 28.16 31.72 -9.81
CA PRO A 212 28.62 31.86 -11.19
C PRO A 212 29.48 30.65 -11.58
N PRO A 213 29.33 30.14 -12.82
CA PRO A 213 30.13 29.01 -13.28
C PRO A 213 31.62 29.36 -13.22
N PRO A 214 32.49 28.39 -12.86
CA PRO A 214 33.93 28.60 -12.93
C PRO A 214 34.34 28.92 -14.37
N PRO A 215 35.42 29.72 -14.56
CA PRO A 215 35.94 29.99 -15.89
C PRO A 215 36.30 28.68 -16.60
N PRO A 216 36.05 28.58 -17.93
CA PRO A 216 36.36 27.37 -18.67
C PRO A 216 37.86 27.05 -18.57
N PRO A 217 38.23 25.76 -18.42
CA PRO A 217 39.64 25.36 -18.45
C PRO A 217 40.27 25.73 -19.81
N PRO A 218 41.57 26.02 -19.85
CA PRO A 218 42.27 26.26 -21.10
C PRO A 218 42.13 25.04 -22.03
N PRO A 219 42.02 25.26 -23.35
CA PRO A 219 41.86 24.18 -24.31
C PRO A 219 43.04 23.19 -24.19
N PRO A 220 42.78 21.88 -24.20
CA PRO A 220 43.85 20.89 -24.17
C PRO A 220 44.73 21.03 -25.43
N PRO A 221 46.03 20.69 -25.34
CA PRO A 221 46.89 20.65 -26.51
C PRO A 221 46.34 19.66 -27.54
N PRO A 222 46.53 19.93 -28.84
CA PRO A 222 46.04 19.05 -29.90
C PRO A 222 46.64 17.65 -29.74
N PRO A 223 45.82 16.59 -29.86
CA PRO A 223 46.31 15.22 -29.75
C PRO A 223 47.29 14.91 -30.89
N PRO A 224 48.29 14.05 -30.65
CA PRO A 224 49.17 13.56 -31.70
C PRO A 224 48.37 12.79 -32.76
N PRO A 225 48.80 12.81 -34.04
CA PRO A 225 48.13 12.10 -35.11
C PRO A 225 48.05 10.59 -34.80
N PRO A 226 46.87 9.96 -34.98
CA PRO A 226 46.71 8.54 -34.70
C PRO A 226 47.57 7.69 -35.66
N PRO A 227 48.19 6.60 -35.16
CA PRO A 227 48.78 5.58 -36.01
C PRO A 227 47.71 4.97 -36.93
N SER A 228 48.03 4.79 -38.21
CA SER A 228 47.16 4.06 -39.15
C SER A 228 47.02 2.60 -38.73
N PHE A 229 45.94 2.28 -38.03
CA PHE A 229 45.56 0.89 -37.76
C PHE A 229 44.86 0.31 -38.98
N GLN A 230 45.47 -0.70 -39.59
CA GLN A 230 44.79 -1.57 -40.53
C GLN A 230 43.69 -2.34 -39.78
N PRO A 231 42.44 -2.34 -40.27
CA PRO A 231 41.37 -3.08 -39.61
C PRO A 231 41.68 -4.58 -39.64
N PRO A 232 41.51 -5.30 -38.52
CA PRO A 232 41.64 -6.75 -38.51
C PRO A 232 40.55 -7.38 -39.39
N PRO A 233 40.85 -8.52 -40.04
CA PRO A 233 39.89 -9.22 -40.88
C PRO A 233 38.65 -9.63 -40.06
N PRO A 234 37.45 -9.58 -40.65
CA PRO A 234 36.22 -9.93 -39.97
C PRO A 234 36.24 -11.41 -39.53
N PRO A 235 35.70 -11.72 -38.34
CA PRO A 235 35.60 -13.09 -37.87
C PRO A 235 34.66 -13.91 -38.76
N PRO A 236 34.92 -15.21 -38.92
CA PRO A 236 34.07 -16.09 -39.71
C PRO A 236 32.67 -16.22 -39.07
N PRO A 237 31.60 -16.29 -39.89
CA PRO A 237 30.24 -16.43 -39.39
C PRO A 237 30.06 -17.75 -38.62
N PRO A 238 29.32 -17.75 -37.50
CA PRO A 238 29.04 -18.97 -36.75
C PRO A 238 28.20 -19.95 -37.59
N SER A 239 28.70 -21.18 -37.68
CA SER A 239 28.03 -22.26 -38.41
C SER A 239 26.71 -22.61 -37.72
N LEU A 240 25.59 -22.31 -38.39
CA LEU A 240 24.24 -22.66 -37.97
C LEU A 240 24.15 -24.19 -37.82
N LYS A 241 24.15 -24.68 -36.57
CA LYS A 241 23.81 -26.07 -36.28
C LYS A 241 22.30 -26.24 -36.39
N SER A 242 21.91 -27.29 -37.09
CA SER A 242 20.52 -27.70 -37.32
C SER A 242 19.80 -28.00 -36.00
N TYR A 243 18.62 -27.41 -35.83
CA TYR A 243 17.81 -27.38 -34.60
C TYR A 243 17.27 -28.75 -34.15
N LYS A 244 17.61 -29.85 -34.84
CA LYS A 244 17.08 -31.20 -34.58
C LYS A 244 17.90 -32.03 -33.59
N ASP A 245 19.14 -31.62 -33.28
CA ASP A 245 20.02 -32.38 -32.38
C ASP A 245 20.24 -31.70 -31.02
N MET A 246 19.45 -30.66 -30.70
CA MET A 246 19.63 -29.90 -29.47
C MET A 246 19.00 -30.66 -28.30
N THR A 247 19.84 -31.13 -27.38
CA THR A 247 19.39 -31.89 -26.21
C THR A 247 18.75 -30.95 -25.17
N PHE A 248 17.84 -31.47 -24.35
CA PHE A 248 17.11 -30.68 -23.33
C PHE A 248 18.05 -29.93 -22.35
N ALA A 249 19.27 -30.43 -22.15
CA ALA A 249 20.29 -29.77 -21.33
C ALA A 249 20.82 -28.47 -21.96
N GLU A 250 20.93 -28.39 -23.28
CA GLU A 250 21.43 -27.20 -24.00
C GLU A 250 20.37 -26.09 -24.08
N LEU A 251 19.09 -26.45 -24.14
CA LEU A 251 17.98 -25.49 -24.01
C LEU A 251 17.95 -24.83 -22.63
N TYR A 252 18.29 -25.57 -21.57
CA TYR A 252 18.32 -25.04 -20.21
C TYR A 252 19.44 -24.01 -19.99
N GLN A 253 20.58 -24.16 -20.67
CA GLN A 253 21.70 -23.21 -20.60
C GLN A 253 21.44 -21.90 -21.35
N CYS A 254 20.68 -21.92 -22.45
CA CYS A 254 20.26 -20.68 -23.13
C CYS A 254 19.34 -19.82 -22.26
N CYS A 255 18.45 -20.42 -21.46
CA CYS A 255 17.55 -19.68 -20.58
C CYS A 255 18.26 -19.05 -19.38
N TYR A 256 19.37 -19.63 -18.90
CA TYR A 256 20.16 -19.06 -17.80
C TYR A 256 21.04 -17.88 -18.26
N ALA A 257 21.55 -17.92 -19.49
CA ALA A 257 22.41 -16.86 -20.02
C ALA A 257 21.68 -15.54 -20.29
N THR A 258 20.35 -15.57 -20.52
CA THR A 258 19.55 -14.35 -20.75
C THR A 258 19.17 -13.64 -19.45
N GLN A 259 19.09 -14.34 -18.31
CA GLN A 259 18.79 -13.68 -17.02
C GLN A 259 19.98 -12.87 -16.47
N SER A 260 21.22 -13.26 -16.77
CA SER A 260 22.40 -12.57 -16.23
C SER A 260 22.69 -11.21 -16.87
N LYS A 261 22.09 -10.87 -18.02
CA LYS A 261 22.34 -9.58 -18.71
C LYS A 261 21.43 -8.43 -18.25
N HIS A 262 20.49 -8.67 -17.34
CA HIS A 262 19.61 -7.64 -16.79
C HIS A 262 20.00 -7.17 -15.37
N SER A 263 21.20 -7.52 -14.89
CA SER A 263 21.73 -7.10 -13.57
C SER A 263 23.11 -6.44 -13.65
N SER A 264 23.39 -5.69 -14.72
CA SER A 264 24.56 -4.79 -14.79
C SER A 264 24.17 -3.46 -15.41
#